data_AF-A0A1X1JGU6-F1
#
_entry.id   AF-A0A1X1JGU6-F1
#
_cell.length_a   1.000
_cell.length_b   1.000
_cell.length_c   1.000
_cell.angle_alpha   90.00
_cell.angle_beta   90.00
_cell.angle_gamma   90.00
#
_symmetry.space_group_name_H-M   'P 1'
#
loop_
_entity.id
_entity.type
_entity.pdbx_description
1 polymer ?
#
loop_
_entity_poly.entity_id
_entity_poly.type
_entity_poly.pdbx_seq_one_letter_code
_entity_poly.pdbx_strand_id
1 'polypeptide(L)'
;MLTVDYLLGDNKNRYFGRGHKKTTYEVKLKNILEGVGSLHQEGLWSSKQSEIIQQHLSTLDGIVLAHLFGSEILKRMGVRLNQYRLSHFEIKSGIKAIEELVNLKLELQNFKMTNQVIEFDCLVMDMKVCLGYQLLECMENVAAIGE
;
A
#
# COMPACT_ATOMS: atom_id res chain seq x y z
N MET A 1 0.66 -14.93 0.45
CA MET A 1 1.48 -13.70 0.46
C MET A 1 0.69 -12.66 -0.30
N LEU A 2 0.36 -11.51 0.29
CA LEU A 2 -0.35 -10.43 -0.43
C LEU A 2 0.61 -9.88 -1.49
N THR A 3 0.30 -10.12 -2.76
CA THR A 3 1.06 -9.57 -3.88
C THR A 3 0.45 -8.25 -4.31
N VAL A 4 1.22 -7.42 -4.99
CA VAL A 4 0.70 -6.16 -5.54
C VAL A 4 -0.39 -6.42 -6.59
N ASP A 5 -0.34 -7.58 -7.26
CA ASP A 5 -1.40 -8.06 -8.14
C ASP A 5 -2.73 -8.31 -7.41
N TYR A 6 -2.68 -8.68 -6.12
CA TYR A 6 -3.89 -8.76 -5.29
C TYR A 6 -4.47 -7.37 -4.96
N LEU A 7 -3.62 -6.34 -4.84
CA LEU A 7 -4.05 -4.99 -4.46
C LEU A 7 -4.48 -4.11 -5.64
N LEU A 8 -3.79 -4.24 -6.76
CA LEU A 8 -3.95 -3.36 -7.93
C LEU A 8 -4.53 -4.10 -9.15
N GLY A 9 -4.88 -5.38 -9.01
CA GLY A 9 -5.28 -6.25 -10.13
C GLY A 9 -4.10 -6.71 -10.99
N ASP A 10 -4.38 -7.59 -11.96
CA ASP A 10 -3.38 -8.16 -12.88
C ASP A 10 -2.56 -7.04 -13.55
N ASN A 11 -1.23 -7.14 -13.46
CA ASN A 11 -0.30 -6.20 -14.08
C ASN A 11 -0.60 -5.92 -15.56
N LYS A 12 -1.11 -6.90 -16.32
CA LYS A 12 -1.42 -6.73 -17.74
C LYS A 12 -2.51 -5.69 -17.97
N ASN A 13 -3.44 -5.59 -17.03
CA ASN A 13 -4.68 -4.82 -17.14
C ASN A 13 -4.63 -3.46 -16.40
N ARG A 14 -3.52 -3.13 -15.73
CA ARG A 14 -3.42 -1.84 -15.04
C ARG A 14 -3.31 -0.66 -16.01
N TYR A 15 -4.03 0.42 -15.72
CA TYR A 15 -3.94 1.71 -16.42
C TYR A 15 -2.75 2.56 -15.91
N PHE A 16 -1.55 1.97 -15.85
CA PHE A 16 -0.32 2.69 -15.52
C PHE A 16 0.69 2.62 -16.66
N GLY A 17 1.65 3.56 -16.68
CA GLY A 17 2.80 3.53 -17.58
C GLY A 17 3.55 2.20 -17.49
N ARG A 18 4.22 1.78 -18.57
CA ARG A 18 4.83 0.43 -18.68
C ARG A 18 5.71 0.04 -17.47
N GLY A 19 6.39 0.99 -16.83
CA GLY A 19 7.22 0.74 -15.63
C GLY A 19 6.46 0.30 -14.38
N HIS A 20 5.23 0.80 -14.14
CA HIS A 20 4.43 0.45 -12.95
C HIS A 20 3.77 -0.93 -13.04
N LYS A 21 3.71 -1.54 -14.23
CA LYS A 21 3.15 -2.89 -14.40
C LYS A 21 4.04 -3.96 -13.77
N LYS A 22 5.35 -3.72 -13.65
CA LYS A 22 6.32 -4.71 -13.13
C LYS A 22 6.98 -4.27 -11.82
N THR A 23 6.30 -3.46 -11.02
CA THR A 23 6.83 -3.06 -9.72
C THR A 23 6.63 -4.15 -8.68
N THR A 24 7.71 -4.62 -8.08
CA THR A 24 7.69 -5.45 -6.89
C THR A 24 8.03 -4.61 -5.67
N TYR A 25 7.45 -4.98 -4.52
CA TYR A 25 7.59 -4.24 -3.27
C TYR A 25 7.99 -5.24 -2.19
N GLU A 26 8.89 -4.81 -1.32
CA GLU A 26 9.31 -5.54 -0.14
C GLU A 26 9.19 -4.62 1.08
N VAL A 27 8.65 -5.14 2.19
CA VAL A 27 8.61 -4.42 3.46
C VAL A 27 9.17 -5.32 4.56
N LYS A 28 10.07 -4.76 5.37
CA LYS A 28 10.68 -5.43 6.53
C LYS A 28 10.45 -4.57 7.77
N LEU A 29 9.78 -5.13 8.77
CA LEU A 29 9.61 -4.49 10.07
C LEU A 29 10.92 -4.55 10.87
N LYS A 30 11.37 -3.40 11.36
CA LYS A 30 12.41 -3.33 12.40
C LYS A 30 11.77 -3.58 13.77
N ASN A 31 10.64 -2.92 14.01
CA ASN A 31 9.79 -3.09 15.18
C ASN A 31 8.33 -2.75 14.79
N ILE A 32 7.43 -2.52 15.75
CA ILE A 32 6.03 -2.18 15.47
C ILE A 32 5.89 -0.75 14.92
N LEU A 33 6.75 0.17 15.33
CA LEU A 33 6.71 1.57 14.95
C LEU A 33 7.51 1.88 13.68
N GLU A 34 8.48 1.04 13.34
CA GLU A 34 9.43 1.32 12.27
C GLU A 34 9.67 0.12 11.36
N GLY A 35 9.85 0.42 10.08
CA GLY A 35 10.24 -0.56 9.05
C GLY A 35 11.04 0.08 7.94
N VAL A 36 11.42 -0.77 6.98
CA VAL A 36 12.02 -0.34 5.72
C VAL A 36 11.25 -0.96 4.56
N GLY A 37 10.99 -0.14 3.56
CA GLY A 37 10.40 -0.54 2.29
C GLY A 37 11.43 -0.50 1.17
N SER A 38 11.25 -1.34 0.18
CA SER A 38 11.99 -1.28 -1.08
C SER A 38 11.03 -1.52 -2.21
N LEU A 39 11.24 -0.86 -3.34
CA LEU A 39 10.54 -1.18 -4.57
C LEU A 39 11.55 -1.40 -5.69
N HIS A 40 11.27 -2.39 -6.52
CA HIS A 40 12.06 -2.71 -7.68
C HIS A 40 11.16 -2.64 -8.91
N GLN A 41 11.61 -1.92 -9.93
CA GLN A 41 10.87 -1.79 -11.18
C GLN A 41 11.73 -2.22 -12.36
N GLU A 42 11.15 -3.07 -13.19
CA GLU A 42 11.72 -3.39 -14.50
C GLU A 42 11.08 -2.50 -15.57
N GLY A 43 11.89 -1.68 -16.25
CA GLY A 43 11.50 -0.94 -17.44
C GLY A 43 11.49 0.58 -17.29
N LEU A 44 11.03 1.28 -18.33
CA LEU A 44 11.00 2.75 -18.38
C LEU A 44 9.82 3.30 -17.55
N TRP A 45 10.11 4.21 -16.61
CA TRP A 45 9.14 4.89 -15.75
C TRP A 45 8.06 5.63 -16.55
N SER A 46 8.50 6.55 -17.42
CA SER A 46 7.65 7.32 -18.32
C SER A 46 8.51 7.89 -19.45
N SER A 47 8.05 7.77 -20.70
CA SER A 47 8.56 8.57 -21.82
C SER A 47 7.51 9.64 -22.16
N LYS A 48 7.66 10.84 -21.62
CA LYS A 48 6.94 12.01 -22.15
C LYS A 48 7.95 12.82 -22.96
N GLN A 49 7.69 12.97 -24.26
CA GLN A 49 8.40 13.92 -25.12
C GLN A 49 9.94 13.81 -25.10
N SER A 50 10.48 12.60 -25.28
CA SER A 50 11.92 12.36 -25.49
C SER A 50 12.86 12.60 -24.31
N GLU A 51 12.37 12.97 -23.12
CA GLU A 51 13.16 13.02 -21.89
C GLU A 51 12.91 11.77 -21.02
N ILE A 52 14.01 11.15 -20.58
CA ILE A 52 13.97 10.04 -19.62
C ILE A 52 13.77 10.67 -18.23
N ILE A 53 12.55 10.60 -17.71
CA ILE A 53 12.26 11.03 -16.34
C ILE A 53 12.84 9.98 -15.40
N GLN A 54 13.68 10.42 -14.46
CA GLN A 54 14.23 9.55 -13.44
C GLN A 54 13.12 8.98 -12.55
N GLN A 55 13.27 7.69 -12.23
CA GLN A 55 12.35 6.96 -11.40
C GLN A 55 12.30 7.63 -10.01
N HIS A 56 11.10 7.85 -9.49
CA HIS A 56 10.92 8.43 -8.17
C HIS A 56 9.74 7.81 -7.46
N LEU A 57 9.73 7.84 -6.13
CA LEU A 57 8.65 7.28 -5.33
C LEU A 57 7.35 8.02 -5.65
N SER A 58 6.38 7.33 -6.26
CA SER A 58 5.08 7.92 -6.58
C SER A 58 4.15 7.89 -5.36
N THR A 59 3.08 8.68 -5.41
CA THR A 59 2.01 8.64 -4.40
C THR A 59 1.36 7.26 -4.29
N LEU A 60 1.24 6.54 -5.41
CA LEU A 60 0.75 5.16 -5.42
C LEU A 60 1.70 4.22 -4.67
N ASP A 61 3.00 4.35 -4.90
CA ASP A 61 4.01 3.56 -4.19
C ASP A 61 3.94 3.82 -2.68
N GLY A 62 3.71 5.08 -2.28
CA GLY A 62 3.46 5.45 -0.89
C GLY A 62 2.28 4.69 -0.27
N ILE A 63 1.14 4.64 -0.98
CA ILE A 63 -0.05 3.90 -0.54
C ILE A 63 0.23 2.39 -0.42
N VAL A 64 0.89 1.80 -1.43
CA VAL A 64 1.22 0.37 -1.44
C VAL A 64 2.17 0.02 -0.29
N LEU A 65 3.23 0.80 -0.09
CA LEU A 65 4.19 0.58 0.99
C LEU A 65 3.54 0.73 2.36
N ALA A 66 2.70 1.75 2.57
CA ALA A 66 1.96 1.94 3.81
C ALA A 66 0.98 0.77 4.07
N HIS A 67 0.29 0.28 3.04
CA HIS A 67 -0.59 -0.89 3.14
C HIS A 67 0.18 -2.15 3.55
N LEU A 68 1.31 -2.43 2.90
CA LEU A 68 2.14 -3.61 3.19
C LEU A 68 2.75 -3.52 4.60
N PHE A 69 3.18 -2.33 5.01
CA PHE A 69 3.69 -2.07 6.35
C PHE A 69 2.63 -2.30 7.43
N GLY A 70 1.46 -1.68 7.29
CA GLY A 70 0.32 -1.90 8.19
C GLY A 70 -0.12 -3.37 8.22
N SER A 71 -0.07 -4.07 7.09
CA SER A 71 -0.37 -5.50 7.01
C SER A 71 0.58 -6.36 7.81
N GLU A 72 1.88 -6.10 7.76
CA GLU A 72 2.84 -6.88 8.53
C GLU A 72 2.72 -6.59 10.04
N ILE A 73 2.35 -5.36 10.42
CA ILE A 73 2.05 -5.01 11.82
C ILE A 73 0.84 -5.82 12.32
N LEU A 74 -0.29 -5.77 11.60
CA LEU A 74 -1.50 -6.50 11.99
C LEU A 74 -1.31 -8.00 12.06
N LYS A 75 -0.53 -8.56 11.12
CA LYS A 75 -0.20 -9.97 11.11
C LYS A 75 0.56 -10.39 12.37
N ARG A 76 1.46 -9.55 12.91
CA ARG A 76 2.11 -9.80 14.21
C ARG A 76 1.13 -9.72 15.39
N MET A 77 0.04 -8.97 15.25
CA MET A 77 -1.05 -8.88 16.22
C MET A 77 -2.10 -10.00 16.06
N GLY A 78 -1.93 -10.91 15.09
CA GLY A 78 -2.90 -11.98 14.80
C GLY A 78 -4.12 -11.55 13.99
N VAL A 79 -4.13 -10.32 13.45
CA VAL A 79 -5.24 -9.76 12.65
C VAL A 79 -4.95 -9.95 11.16
N ARG A 80 -5.97 -10.37 10.39
CA ARG A 80 -5.86 -10.54 8.94
C ARG A 80 -6.64 -9.43 8.22
N LEU A 81 -5.94 -8.64 7.41
CA LEU A 81 -6.52 -7.52 6.64
C LEU A 81 -7.51 -7.95 5.55
N ASN A 82 -7.49 -9.21 5.13
CA ASN A 82 -8.41 -9.72 4.09
C ASN A 82 -9.89 -9.74 4.52
N GLN A 83 -10.18 -9.55 5.81
CA GLN A 83 -11.54 -9.39 6.33
C GLN A 83 -12.02 -7.94 6.28
N TYR A 84 -11.18 -7.00 5.81
CA TYR A 84 -11.48 -5.59 5.76
C TYR A 84 -11.36 -5.07 4.32
N ARG A 85 -12.15 -4.06 3.99
CA ARG A 85 -11.99 -3.26 2.77
C ARG A 85 -11.28 -1.96 3.11
N LEU A 86 -10.41 -1.47 2.22
CA LEU A 86 -9.92 -0.09 2.29
C LEU A 86 -11.12 0.84 2.04
N SER A 87 -11.53 1.60 3.06
CA SER A 87 -12.71 2.48 3.01
C SER A 87 -12.34 3.95 2.82
N HIS A 88 -11.14 4.36 3.23
CA HIS A 88 -10.64 5.72 3.08
C HIS A 88 -9.12 5.71 2.96
N PHE A 89 -8.57 6.65 2.20
CA PHE A 89 -7.16 6.97 2.23
C PHE A 89 -6.94 8.46 2.02
N GLU A 90 -5.91 8.99 2.66
CA GLU A 90 -5.41 10.36 2.45
C GLU A 90 -3.90 10.28 2.20
N ILE A 91 -3.40 11.11 1.28
CA ILE A 91 -1.97 11.23 1.03
C ILE A 91 -1.57 12.70 0.97
N LYS A 92 -0.52 13.05 1.71
CA LYS A 92 0.18 14.33 1.58
C LYS A 92 1.55 14.05 1.00
N SER A 93 1.75 14.53 -0.23
CA SER A 93 3.01 14.33 -0.95
C SER A 93 4.17 14.98 -0.20
N GLY A 94 5.33 14.35 -0.32
CA GLY A 94 6.60 14.90 0.12
C GLY A 94 6.99 16.15 -0.66
N ILE A 95 8.03 16.82 -0.17
CA ILE A 95 8.50 18.09 -0.73
C ILE A 95 9.49 17.84 -1.88
N LYS A 96 10.10 16.65 -1.95
CA LYS A 96 11.12 16.29 -2.93
C LYS A 96 10.80 14.96 -3.61
N ALA A 97 11.21 14.83 -4.86
CA ALA A 97 11.22 13.54 -5.54
C ALA A 97 12.25 12.62 -4.85
N ILE A 98 11.82 11.43 -4.45
CA ILE A 98 12.69 10.42 -3.82
C ILE A 98 13.09 9.44 -4.91
N GLU A 99 14.35 9.45 -5.32
CA GLU A 99 14.87 8.64 -6.44
C GLU A 99 15.62 7.39 -5.99
N GLU A 100 16.05 7.34 -4.72
CA GLU A 100 16.59 6.14 -4.10
C GLU A 100 15.42 5.30 -3.54
N LEU A 101 15.18 4.15 -4.16
CA LEU A 101 13.94 3.37 -4.01
C LEU A 101 14.13 2.13 -3.15
N VAL A 102 15.31 1.99 -2.54
CA VAL A 102 15.70 0.91 -1.63
C VAL A 102 15.88 1.49 -0.21
N ASN A 103 15.54 0.70 0.80
CA ASN A 103 15.66 1.08 2.23
C ASN A 103 14.88 2.36 2.61
N LEU A 104 13.73 2.57 1.95
CA LEU A 104 12.79 3.65 2.24
C LEU A 104 12.31 3.53 3.69
N LYS A 105 12.49 4.58 4.49
CA LYS A 105 12.05 4.62 5.89
C LYS A 105 10.52 4.60 5.97
N LEU A 106 10.00 3.69 6.78
CA LEU A 106 8.57 3.58 7.09
C LEU A 106 8.37 3.78 8.59
N GLU A 107 7.43 4.63 8.97
CA GLU A 107 7.11 4.90 10.37
C GLU A 107 5.61 4.87 10.61
N LEU A 108 5.18 4.27 11.70
CA LEU A 108 3.81 4.34 12.20
C LEU A 108 3.70 5.55 13.13
N GLN A 109 2.91 6.53 12.73
CA GLN A 109 2.67 7.76 13.50
C GLN A 109 1.45 7.62 14.41
N ASN A 110 0.39 6.99 13.90
CA ASN A 110 -0.82 6.74 14.66
C ASN A 110 -1.42 5.41 14.24
N PHE A 111 -2.05 4.73 15.20
CA PHE A 111 -2.73 3.48 14.98
C PHE A 111 -3.98 3.40 15.85
N LYS A 112 -5.10 3.11 15.22
CA LYS A 112 -6.36 2.90 15.91
C LYS A 112 -7.02 1.64 15.37
N MET A 113 -7.46 0.80 16.29
CA MET A 113 -8.11 -0.46 15.95
C MET A 113 -9.29 -0.70 16.86
N THR A 114 -10.41 -1.04 16.24
CA THR A 114 -11.62 -1.57 16.85
C THR A 114 -12.02 -2.84 16.12
N ASN A 115 -13.08 -3.51 16.55
CA ASN A 115 -13.57 -4.70 15.84
C ASN A 115 -14.07 -4.40 14.42
N GLN A 116 -14.44 -3.15 14.12
CA GLN A 116 -15.03 -2.77 12.83
C GLN A 116 -14.12 -1.91 11.97
N VAL A 117 -13.14 -1.23 12.56
CA VAL A 117 -12.35 -0.20 11.88
C VAL A 117 -10.88 -0.33 12.27
N ILE A 118 -10.00 -0.21 11.27
CA ILE A 118 -8.55 -0.09 11.45
C ILE A 118 -8.07 1.17 10.73
N GLU A 119 -7.32 2.02 11.43
CA GLU A 119 -6.73 3.25 10.87
C GLU A 119 -5.22 3.24 11.12
N PHE A 120 -4.46 3.53 10.06
CA PHE A 120 -3.01 3.72 10.09
C PHE A 120 -2.67 5.11 9.59
N ASP A 121 -1.91 5.86 10.37
CA ASP A 121 -1.13 7.00 9.86
C ASP A 121 0.31 6.55 9.73
N CYS A 122 0.83 6.54 8.52
CA CYS A 122 2.21 6.18 8.22
C CYS A 122 2.97 7.37 7.62
N LEU A 123 4.26 7.46 7.94
CA LEU A 123 5.22 8.17 7.11
C LEU A 123 5.92 7.17 6.20
N VAL A 124 5.88 7.44 4.90
CA VAL A 124 6.70 6.77 3.89
C VAL A 124 7.71 7.81 3.42
N MET A 125 8.93 7.74 3.96
CA MET A 125 9.91 8.82 3.87
C MET A 125 9.31 10.15 4.37
N ASP A 126 9.06 11.12 3.49
CA ASP A 126 8.44 12.41 3.81
C ASP A 126 6.95 12.48 3.42
N MET A 127 6.39 11.43 2.83
CA MET A 127 4.96 11.35 2.52
C MET A 127 4.16 10.90 3.73
N LYS A 128 3.12 11.66 4.08
CA LYS A 128 2.11 11.20 5.05
C LYS A 128 1.03 10.42 4.32
N VAL A 129 0.80 9.18 4.74
CA VAL A 129 -0.21 8.29 4.17
C VAL A 129 -1.12 7.82 5.29
N CYS A 130 -2.41 8.13 5.19
CA CYS A 130 -3.44 7.64 6.10
C CYS A 130 -4.26 6.57 5.39
N LEU A 131 -4.43 5.40 6.00
CA LEU A 131 -5.23 4.29 5.47
C LEU A 131 -6.28 3.88 6.48
N GLY A 132 -7.54 3.96 6.09
CA GLY A 132 -8.70 3.51 6.86
C GLY A 132 -9.32 2.27 6.24
N TYR A 133 -9.52 1.24 7.06
CA TYR A 133 -10.13 -0.01 6.69
C TYR A 133 -11.39 -0.25 7.51
N GLN A 134 -12.42 -0.78 6.84
CA GLN A 134 -13.68 -1.17 7.47
C GLN A 134 -13.88 -2.67 7.31
N LEU A 135 -14.31 -3.34 8.39
CA LEU A 135 -14.63 -4.76 8.37
C LEU A 135 -15.68 -5.02 7.28
N LEU A 136 -15.46 -6.06 6.48
CA LEU A 136 -16.49 -6.59 5.61
C LEU A 136 -17.57 -7.17 6.52
N GLU A 137 -18.72 -6.53 6.58
CA GLU A 137 -19.90 -7.17 7.15
C GLU A 137 -20.08 -8.48 6.38
N CYS A 138 -20.08 -9.63 7.09
CA CYS A 138 -20.58 -10.85 6.49
C CYS A 138 -21.97 -10.50 5.95
N MET A 139 -22.19 -10.64 4.64
CA MET A 139 -23.55 -10.77 4.13
C MET A 139 -24.09 -12.07 4.71
N GLU A 140 -24.58 -12.03 5.95
CA GLU A 140 -25.41 -13.10 6.48
C GLU A 140 -26.70 -13.09 5.66
N ASN A 141 -26.92 -14.22 4.96
CA ASN A 141 -28.17 -14.63 4.34
C ASN A 141 -28.63 -13.79 3.14
N VAL A 142 -28.07 -14.09 1.95
CA VAL A 142 -28.95 -14.17 0.78
C VAL A 142 -29.91 -15.31 1.10
N ALA A 143 -31.15 -14.91 1.37
CA ALA A 143 -32.24 -15.75 1.82
C ALA A 143 -32.29 -17.10 1.10
N ALA A 144 -32.59 -18.14 1.88
CA ALA A 144 -33.32 -19.29 1.38
C ALA A 144 -34.63 -18.78 0.73
N ILE A 145 -34.56 -18.50 -0.57
CA ILE A 145 -35.68 -18.61 -1.50
C ILE A 145 -35.58 -20.07 -1.94
N GLY A 146 -36.39 -21.01 -1.49
CA GLY A 146 -37.81 -20.97 -1.20
C GLY A 146 -38.37 -22.15 -1.99
N GLU A 147 -38.87 -23.17 -1.27
CA GLU A 147 -39.63 -24.36 -1.69
C GLU A 147 -39.32 -25.06 -3.03
#